data_AF-A0A944IKQ9-F1
#
_entry.id   AF-A0A944IKQ9-F1
#
_cell.length_a   1.000
_cell.length_b   1.000
_cell.length_c   1.000
_cell.angle_alpha   90.00
_cell.angle_beta   90.00
_cell.angle_gamma   90.00
#
_symmetry.space_group_name_H-M   'P 1'
#
loop_
_entity.id
_entity.type
_entity.pdbx_description
1 polymer ?
#
loop_
_entity_poly.entity_id
_entity_poly.type
_entity_poly.pdbx_seq_one_letter_code
_entity_poly.pdbx_strand_id
1 'polypeptide(L)'
;GWHKWKLGWLDAAQVHCASARGTREYTLTPLARAGGTKLVFVPLDARSGYAVELRTREGNDESVCRPGVLIYKVDADVDTGMGPVEVYDSRRDSGGCTRSPNVHAELSDATFTPGETFEDPRHGVKVTVAGADLKGDHRVRVTRR
;
A
#
# COMPACT_ATOMS: atom_id res chain seq x y z
N GLY A 1 2.69 0.85 6.93
CA GLY A 1 4.10 0.92 6.48
C GLY A 1 4.66 2.33 6.57
N TRP A 2 4.05 3.31 5.91
CA TRP A 2 4.52 4.70 5.83
C TRP A 2 4.93 5.34 7.17
N HIS A 3 4.05 5.28 8.18
CA HIS A 3 4.35 5.85 9.49
C HIS A 3 5.56 5.17 10.16
N LYS A 4 5.75 3.86 9.97
CA LYS A 4 6.94 3.14 10.46
C LYS A 4 8.21 3.60 9.74
N TRP A 5 8.14 3.86 8.44
CA TRP A 5 9.26 4.44 7.69
C TRP A 5 9.62 5.85 8.18
N LYS A 6 8.61 6.74 8.31
CA LYS A 6 8.81 8.11 8.83
C LYS A 6 9.44 8.12 10.23
N LEU A 7 9.14 7.13 11.06
CA LEU A 7 9.69 6.96 12.42
C LEU A 7 11.04 6.22 12.45
N GLY A 8 11.62 5.86 11.29
CA GLY A 8 12.92 5.20 11.19
C GLY A 8 12.91 3.71 11.57
N TRP A 9 11.75 3.07 11.58
CA TRP A 9 11.62 1.64 11.93
C TRP A 9 11.73 0.70 10.72
N LEU A 10 11.74 1.24 9.50
CA LEU A 10 12.02 0.48 8.29
C LEU A 10 13.36 0.91 7.73
N ASP A 11 14.24 -0.06 7.48
CA ASP A 11 15.53 0.20 6.85
C ASP A 11 15.33 0.71 5.42
N ALA A 12 16.25 1.56 4.95
CA ALA A 12 16.20 2.08 3.58
C ALA A 12 16.13 0.97 2.52
N ALA A 13 16.75 -0.19 2.78
CA ALA A 13 16.71 -1.36 1.90
C ALA A 13 15.31 -2.02 1.80
N GLN A 14 14.42 -1.74 2.74
CA GLN A 14 13.05 -2.27 2.77
C GLN A 14 12.05 -1.36 2.04
N VAL A 15 12.49 -0.19 1.57
CA VAL A 15 11.68 0.79 0.86
C VAL A 15 12.22 0.98 -0.55
N HIS A 16 11.39 0.71 -1.55
CA HIS A 16 11.75 0.94 -2.95
C HIS A 16 11.04 2.17 -3.51
N CYS A 17 11.80 3.05 -4.15
CA CYS A 17 11.25 4.22 -4.84
C CYS A 17 11.05 3.91 -6.33
N ALA A 18 9.80 3.91 -6.78
CA ALA A 18 9.44 3.74 -8.19
C ALA A 18 9.38 5.11 -8.89
N SER A 19 10.49 5.83 -8.98
CA SER A 19 10.54 7.19 -9.56
C SER A 19 10.85 7.22 -11.06
N ALA A 20 11.29 6.11 -11.65
CA ALA A 20 11.57 6.02 -13.07
C ALA A 20 10.28 5.88 -13.90
N ARG A 21 10.29 6.39 -15.14
CA ARG A 21 9.26 6.06 -16.14
C ARG A 21 9.37 4.59 -16.59
N GLY A 22 8.29 4.10 -17.18
CA GLY A 22 8.16 2.72 -17.64
C GLY A 22 7.50 1.81 -16.60
N THR A 23 7.66 0.51 -16.79
CA THR A 23 7.06 -0.52 -15.95
C THR A 23 8.14 -1.25 -15.16
N ARG A 24 7.96 -1.38 -13.85
CA ARG A 24 8.82 -2.15 -12.95
C ARG A 24 7.99 -3.06 -12.07
N GLU A 25 8.58 -4.18 -11.68
CA GLU A 25 7.96 -5.13 -10.75
C GLU A 25 8.70 -5.13 -9.41
N TYR A 26 7.94 -5.29 -8.34
CA TYR A 26 8.45 -5.38 -6.97
C TYR A 26 7.74 -6.52 -6.25
N THR A 27 8.46 -7.23 -5.40
CA THR A 27 7.87 -8.24 -4.50
C THR A 27 7.77 -7.64 -3.10
N LEU A 28 6.55 -7.50 -2.62
CA LEU A 28 6.21 -7.03 -1.27
C LEU A 28 6.12 -8.21 -0.31
N THR A 29 6.76 -8.08 0.83
CA THR A 29 6.70 -9.02 1.95
C THR A 29 5.87 -8.40 3.08
N PRO A 30 5.01 -9.16 3.79
CA PRO A 30 4.18 -8.62 4.86
C PRO A 30 4.99 -7.87 5.92
N LEU A 31 4.41 -6.79 6.46
CA LEU A 31 5.11 -5.89 7.39
C LEU A 31 5.53 -6.59 8.70
N ALA A 32 4.79 -7.62 9.14
CA ALA A 32 5.08 -8.37 10.36
C ALA A 32 6.32 -9.28 10.25
N ARG A 33 6.75 -9.62 9.02
CA ARG A 33 7.86 -10.55 8.79
C ARG A 33 9.19 -9.81 8.69
N ALA A 34 10.30 -10.46 9.03
CA ALA A 34 11.63 -9.88 8.88
C ALA A 34 12.06 -9.76 7.41
N GLY A 35 12.84 -8.72 7.08
CA GLY A 35 13.47 -8.53 5.77
C GLY A 35 12.51 -8.29 4.61
N GLY A 36 13.04 -8.25 3.38
CA GLY A 36 12.25 -8.03 2.16
C GLY A 36 11.69 -6.61 2.02
N THR A 37 11.07 -6.34 0.87
CA THR A 37 10.44 -5.05 0.59
C THR A 37 9.17 -4.91 1.43
N LYS A 38 9.07 -3.85 2.23
CA LYS A 38 7.87 -3.56 3.01
C LYS A 38 6.99 -2.49 2.37
N LEU A 39 7.60 -1.63 1.56
CA LEU A 39 6.94 -0.48 0.99
C LEU A 39 7.51 -0.17 -0.39
N VAL A 40 6.65 0.02 -1.38
CA VAL A 40 7.01 0.69 -2.62
C VAL A 40 6.39 2.08 -2.58
N PHE A 41 7.22 3.11 -2.76
CA PHE A 41 6.78 4.49 -2.86
C PHE A 41 6.82 4.95 -4.31
N VAL A 42 5.71 5.51 -4.78
CA VAL A 42 5.54 6.03 -6.15
C VAL A 42 5.39 7.55 -6.04
N PRO A 43 6.47 8.33 -6.25
CA PRO A 43 6.39 9.78 -6.12
C PRO A 43 5.52 10.37 -7.24
N LEU A 44 4.68 11.34 -6.88
CA LEU A 44 3.90 12.15 -7.82
C LEU A 44 4.56 13.50 -8.04
N ASP A 45 5.00 14.13 -6.96
CA ASP A 45 5.73 15.39 -6.96
C ASP A 45 6.75 15.42 -5.79
N ALA A 46 7.26 16.61 -5.44
CA ALA A 46 8.25 16.78 -4.38
C ALA A 46 7.73 16.44 -2.97
N ARG A 47 6.41 16.37 -2.79
CA ARG A 47 5.73 16.34 -1.49
C ARG A 47 4.61 15.30 -1.39
N SER A 48 4.14 14.77 -2.52
CA SER A 48 3.11 13.73 -2.56
C SER A 48 3.52 12.47 -3.32
N GLY A 49 2.93 11.34 -2.92
CA GLY A 49 3.20 10.05 -3.54
C GLY A 49 2.27 8.94 -3.08
N TYR A 50 2.22 7.84 -3.83
CA TYR A 50 1.51 6.64 -3.41
C TYR A 50 2.44 5.71 -2.62
N ALA A 51 1.96 5.28 -1.45
CA ALA A 51 2.53 4.19 -0.70
C ALA A 51 1.79 2.89 -1.02
N VAL A 52 2.55 1.85 -1.34
CA VAL A 52 2.05 0.52 -1.72
C VAL A 52 2.65 -0.50 -0.76
N GLU A 53 1.82 -1.16 0.04
CA GLU A 53 2.26 -2.13 1.05
C GLU A 53 1.37 -3.38 1.10
N LEU A 54 1.93 -4.50 1.53
CA LEU A 54 1.20 -5.75 1.69
C LEU A 54 0.65 -5.87 3.12
N ARG A 55 -0.67 -6.00 3.23
CA ARG A 55 -1.41 -6.24 4.47
C ARG A 55 -1.81 -7.72 4.52
N THR A 56 -1.47 -8.40 5.61
CA THR A 56 -1.89 -9.78 5.89
C THR A 56 -2.41 -9.88 7.31
N ARG A 57 -3.06 -11.00 7.67
CA ARG A 57 -3.56 -11.23 9.04
C ARG A 57 -2.42 -11.61 9.99
N GLU A 58 -1.44 -10.73 10.13
CA GLU A 58 -0.23 -10.94 10.93
C GLU A 58 0.12 -9.64 11.66
N GLY A 59 0.69 -9.74 12.87
CA GLY A 59 1.09 -8.57 13.66
C GLY A 59 -0.10 -7.67 13.99
N ASN A 60 -0.01 -6.37 13.67
CA ASN A 60 -1.07 -5.40 14.00
C ASN A 60 -2.30 -5.48 13.08
N ASP A 61 -2.30 -6.40 12.11
CA ASP A 61 -3.28 -6.46 11.03
C ASP A 61 -4.27 -7.62 11.19
N GLU A 62 -4.45 -8.11 12.43
CA GLU A 62 -5.35 -9.23 12.76
C GLU A 62 -6.79 -9.00 12.30
N SER A 63 -7.24 -7.75 12.24
CA SER A 63 -8.59 -7.36 11.80
C SER A 63 -8.75 -7.24 10.28
N VAL A 64 -7.70 -7.46 9.48
CA VAL A 64 -7.77 -7.42 8.01
C VAL A 64 -8.42 -8.70 7.48
N CYS A 65 -9.66 -8.65 7.04
CA CYS A 65 -10.30 -9.86 6.50
C CYS A 65 -9.92 -10.17 5.06
N ARG A 66 -9.42 -9.18 4.31
CA ARG A 66 -8.95 -9.39 2.94
C ARG A 66 -7.47 -9.05 2.88
N PRO A 67 -6.57 -10.06 2.97
CA PRO A 67 -5.16 -9.85 2.72
C PRO A 67 -4.92 -9.39 1.28
N GLY A 68 -3.97 -8.47 1.09
CA GLY A 68 -3.64 -7.94 -0.21
C GLY A 68 -2.83 -6.65 -0.14
N VAL A 69 -2.72 -5.99 -1.27
CA VAL A 69 -1.93 -4.76 -1.44
C VAL A 69 -2.79 -3.55 -1.10
N LEU A 70 -2.42 -2.80 -0.07
CA LEU A 70 -3.03 -1.52 0.26
C LEU A 70 -2.29 -0.40 -0.49
N ILE A 71 -3.06 0.48 -1.11
CA ILE A 71 -2.55 1.65 -1.84
C ILE A 71 -3.15 2.89 -1.20
N TYR A 72 -2.31 3.84 -0.81
CA TYR A 72 -2.76 5.11 -0.25
C TYR A 72 -1.87 6.25 -0.72
N LYS A 73 -2.48 7.41 -0.99
CA LYS A 73 -1.75 8.64 -1.25
C LYS A 73 -1.30 9.22 0.08
N VAL A 74 -0.06 9.70 0.09
CA VAL A 74 0.46 10.53 1.17
C VAL A 74 0.75 11.91 0.62
N ASP A 75 0.37 12.93 1.38
CA ASP A 75 0.68 14.33 1.14
C ASP A 75 1.44 14.90 2.35
N ALA A 76 2.65 15.40 2.12
CA ALA A 76 3.50 15.97 3.16
C ALA A 76 3.21 17.44 3.48
N ASP A 77 2.39 18.14 2.67
CA ASP A 77 2.02 19.54 2.88
C ASP A 77 0.74 19.73 3.70
N VAL A 78 -0.02 18.65 3.90
CA VAL A 78 -1.25 18.70 4.68
C VAL A 78 -0.89 18.54 6.16
N ASP A 79 -1.24 19.55 6.96
CA ASP A 79 -1.06 19.50 8.42
C ASP A 79 -1.66 18.22 9.02
N THR A 80 -0.96 17.64 9.99
CA THR A 80 -1.42 16.46 10.72
C THR A 80 -2.79 16.74 11.34
N GLY A 81 -3.82 16.01 10.90
CA GLY A 81 -5.21 16.21 11.33
C GLY A 81 -6.19 16.50 10.19
N MET A 82 -5.70 16.91 9.01
CA MET A 82 -6.53 17.25 7.83
C MET A 82 -6.57 16.15 6.76
N GLY A 83 -6.16 14.93 7.11
CA GLY A 83 -6.16 13.77 6.20
C GLY A 83 -4.98 13.73 5.23
N PRO A 84 -3.71 13.78 5.69
CA PRO A 84 -2.52 13.65 4.82
C PRO A 84 -2.37 12.27 4.19
N VAL A 85 -3.27 11.33 4.50
CA VAL A 85 -3.29 9.96 3.99
C VAL A 85 -4.69 9.65 3.45
N GLU A 86 -4.78 9.35 2.16
CA GLU A 86 -6.01 8.94 1.50
C GLU A 86 -5.87 7.48 1.05
N VAL A 87 -6.68 6.57 1.58
CA VAL A 87 -6.66 5.15 1.21
C VAL A 87 -7.55 4.91 0.00
N TYR A 88 -7.03 4.19 -1.00
CA TYR A 88 -7.81 3.76 -2.17
C TYR A 88 -8.39 2.38 -1.90
N ASP A 89 -9.70 2.36 -1.74
CA ASP A 89 -10.46 1.16 -1.45
C ASP A 89 -10.90 0.47 -2.76
N SER A 90 -10.50 -0.80 -2.92
CA SER A 90 -10.91 -1.66 -4.04
C SER A 90 -12.34 -2.22 -3.89
N ARG A 91 -12.95 -2.07 -2.71
CA ARG A 91 -14.28 -2.57 -2.33
C ARG A 91 -15.11 -1.47 -1.66
N ARG A 92 -15.22 -0.32 -2.33
CA ARG A 92 -16.01 0.82 -1.85
C ARG A 92 -17.40 0.40 -1.38
N ASP A 93 -17.81 0.94 -0.24
CA ASP A 93 -19.13 0.74 0.36
C ASP A 93 -19.43 -0.74 0.70
N SER A 94 -18.40 -1.52 1.03
CA SER A 94 -18.56 -2.94 1.40
C SER A 94 -19.09 -3.14 2.82
N GLY A 95 -18.97 -2.15 3.70
CA GLY A 95 -19.23 -2.31 5.13
C GLY A 95 -18.01 -2.85 5.91
N GLY A 96 -16.98 -3.31 5.20
CA GLY A 96 -15.88 -4.07 5.77
C GLY A 96 -16.32 -5.30 6.57
N CYS A 97 -15.47 -5.75 7.49
CA CYS A 97 -15.68 -7.00 8.22
C CYS A 97 -15.30 -6.94 9.70
N THR A 98 -14.79 -5.80 10.17
CA THR A 98 -14.39 -5.63 11.57
C THR A 98 -15.42 -4.79 12.32
N ARG A 99 -15.63 -5.13 13.60
CA ARG A 99 -16.42 -4.32 14.55
C ARG A 99 -15.52 -3.69 15.61
N SER A 100 -14.21 -3.67 15.38
CA SER A 100 -13.26 -3.11 16.33
C SER A 100 -13.44 -1.60 16.39
N PRO A 101 -13.59 -1.01 17.59
CA PRO A 101 -13.94 0.41 17.73
C PRO A 101 -12.85 1.36 17.21
N ASN A 102 -11.61 0.89 17.12
CA ASN A 102 -10.45 1.68 16.70
C ASN A 102 -10.04 1.44 15.25
N VAL A 103 -10.82 0.67 14.48
CA VAL A 103 -10.53 0.37 13.07
C VAL A 103 -11.72 0.82 12.24
N HIS A 104 -11.47 1.69 11.25
CA HIS A 104 -12.49 2.05 10.30
C HIS A 104 -12.88 0.80 9.48
N ALA A 105 -14.14 0.36 9.58
CA ALA A 105 -14.55 -0.94 9.06
C ALA A 105 -14.28 -1.08 7.56
N GLU A 106 -14.63 -0.08 6.75
CA GLU A 106 -14.33 -0.05 5.30
C GLU A 106 -12.86 -0.31 4.94
N LEU A 107 -11.91 0.00 5.83
CA LEU A 107 -10.49 -0.19 5.52
C LEU A 107 -10.00 -1.63 5.77
N SER A 108 -10.85 -2.49 6.34
CA SER A 108 -10.50 -3.87 6.68
C SER A 108 -10.46 -4.83 5.48
N ASP A 109 -11.05 -4.44 4.36
CA ASP A 109 -11.05 -5.18 3.09
C ASP A 109 -10.63 -4.35 1.87
N ALA A 110 -10.10 -3.15 2.10
CA ALA A 110 -9.76 -2.19 1.06
C ALA A 110 -8.66 -2.64 0.07
N THR A 111 -7.87 -3.63 0.45
CA THR A 111 -6.69 -4.08 -0.30
C THR A 111 -7.02 -4.62 -1.69
N PHE A 112 -6.16 -4.34 -2.66
CA PHE A 112 -6.16 -4.96 -3.98
C PHE A 112 -5.57 -6.37 -3.92
N THR A 113 -6.19 -7.31 -4.63
CA THR A 113 -5.85 -8.73 -4.74
C THR A 113 -5.35 -9.06 -6.14
N PRO A 114 -4.67 -10.20 -6.34
CA PRO A 114 -4.15 -10.58 -7.66
C PRO A 114 -5.17 -10.42 -8.80
N GLY A 115 -4.75 -9.72 -9.86
CA GLY A 115 -5.59 -9.37 -11.01
C GLY A 115 -6.20 -7.97 -10.93
N GLU A 116 -6.32 -7.38 -9.75
CA GLU A 116 -6.87 -6.04 -9.59
C GLU A 116 -5.81 -4.95 -9.83
N THR A 117 -6.30 -3.77 -10.21
CA THR A 117 -5.46 -2.65 -10.61
C THR A 117 -6.00 -1.34 -10.05
N PHE A 118 -5.10 -0.54 -9.50
CA PHE A 118 -5.29 0.87 -9.22
C PHE A 118 -4.77 1.70 -10.39
N GLU A 119 -5.53 2.70 -10.82
CA GLU A 119 -5.16 3.62 -11.89
C GLU A 119 -5.36 5.07 -11.48
N ASP A 120 -4.36 5.89 -11.77
CA ASP A 120 -4.45 7.35 -11.73
C ASP A 120 -3.97 7.92 -13.07
N PRO A 121 -4.90 8.10 -14.03
CA PRO A 121 -4.57 8.64 -15.34
C PRO A 121 -4.03 10.08 -15.30
N ARG A 122 -4.35 10.87 -14.25
CA ARG A 122 -3.93 12.28 -14.16
C ARG A 122 -2.42 12.38 -13.94
N HIS A 123 -1.86 11.49 -13.13
CA HIS A 123 -0.42 11.42 -12.87
C HIS A 123 0.28 10.30 -13.65
N GLY A 124 -0.43 9.61 -14.55
CA GLY A 124 0.13 8.54 -15.38
C GLY A 124 0.62 7.33 -14.56
N VAL A 125 0.02 7.07 -13.40
CA VAL A 125 0.39 5.98 -12.49
C VAL A 125 -0.58 4.82 -12.63
N LYS A 126 -0.05 3.60 -12.70
CA LYS A 126 -0.83 2.36 -12.59
C LYS A 126 -0.12 1.36 -11.70
N VAL A 127 -0.86 0.72 -10.80
CA VAL A 127 -0.36 -0.34 -9.92
C VAL A 127 -1.25 -1.56 -10.06
N THR A 128 -0.70 -2.65 -10.60
CA THR A 128 -1.39 -3.93 -10.76
C THR A 128 -0.84 -4.95 -9.76
N VAL A 129 -1.71 -5.66 -9.07
CA VAL A 129 -1.31 -6.81 -8.24
C VAL A 129 -1.19 -8.02 -9.15
N ALA A 130 0.04 -8.42 -9.47
CA ALA A 130 0.32 -9.43 -10.49
C ALA A 130 0.15 -10.88 -9.99
N GLY A 131 0.24 -11.10 -8.67
CA GLY A 131 0.14 -12.43 -8.08
C GLY A 131 0.67 -12.48 -6.66
N ALA A 132 0.40 -13.60 -5.99
CA ALA A 132 1.02 -13.97 -4.72
C ALA A 132 1.86 -15.24 -4.93
N ASP A 133 3.00 -15.34 -4.24
CA ASP A 133 3.80 -16.56 -4.23
C ASP A 133 3.34 -17.54 -3.12
N LEU A 134 3.98 -18.70 -3.04
CA LEU A 134 3.65 -19.73 -2.05
C LEU A 134 3.91 -19.30 -0.60
N LYS A 135 4.72 -18.26 -0.38
CA LYS A 135 4.97 -17.68 0.94
C LYS A 135 3.94 -16.62 1.29
N GLY A 136 3.10 -16.20 0.33
CA GLY A 136 2.14 -15.12 0.49
C GLY A 136 2.72 -13.73 0.20
N ASP A 137 3.94 -13.64 -0.30
CA ASP A 137 4.51 -12.38 -0.77
C ASP A 137 3.84 -11.99 -2.09
N HIS A 138 3.57 -10.70 -2.28
CA HIS A 138 2.81 -10.20 -3.42
C HIS A 138 3.70 -9.49 -4.42
N ARG A 139 3.59 -9.88 -5.69
CA ARG A 139 4.23 -9.17 -6.79
C ARG A 139 3.31 -8.05 -7.27
N VAL A 140 3.83 -6.83 -7.27
CA VAL A 140 3.16 -5.64 -7.82
C VAL A 140 3.90 -5.14 -9.04
N ARG A 141 3.16 -4.71 -10.05
CA ARG A 141 3.68 -4.07 -11.26
C ARG A 141 3.28 -2.61 -11.23
N VAL A 142 4.29 -1.73 -11.17
CA VAL A 142 4.11 -0.27 -11.16
C VAL A 142 4.49 0.27 -12.53
N THR A 143 3.57 0.98 -13.17
CA THR A 143 3.81 1.68 -14.43
C THR A 143 3.70 3.18 -14.21
N ARG A 144 4.67 3.94 -14.74
CA ARG A 144 4.68 5.40 -14.77
C ARG A 144 4.92 5.90 -16.19
N ARG A 145 4.10 6.85 -16.66
CA ARG A 145 4.17 7.40 -18.01
C ARG A 145 4.81 8.78 -18.06
#